data_AF-A0A7C2M8B6-F1
#
_entry.id   AF-A0A7C2M8B6-F1
#
_cell.length_a   1.000
_cell.length_b   1.000
_cell.length_c   1.000
_cell.angle_alpha   90.00
_cell.angle_beta   90.00
_cell.angle_gamma   90.00
#
_symmetry.space_group_name_H-M   'P 1'
#
loop_
_entity.id
_entity.type
_entity.pdbx_description
1 polymer ?
#
loop_
_entity_poly.entity_id
_entity_poly.type
_entity_poly.pdbx_seq_one_letter_code
_entity_poly.pdbx_strand_id
1 'polypeptide(L)' 'MLSSIATLIRHTTWKCGKIERRVVDYLQRRHQRCGSTQTPVKEMMNHFELSGKQKSEFLEAIRRLEKRNIIKISWIGPPN' A
#
# COMPACT_ATOMS: atom_id res chain seq x y z
N MET A 1 -2.35 -8.24 16.98
CA MET A 1 -2.83 -7.59 15.74
C MET A 1 -1.61 -7.05 15.02
N LEU A 2 -1.21 -7.63 13.89
CA LEU A 2 -0.03 -7.18 13.12
C LEU A 2 -0.38 -5.85 12.43
N SER A 3 0.26 -4.76 12.84
CA SER A 3 0.07 -3.44 12.23
C SER A 3 1.18 -3.22 11.21
N SER A 4 0.86 -3.37 9.92
CA SER A 4 1.81 -3.08 8.85
C SER A 4 1.59 -1.67 8.33
N ILE A 5 2.65 -0.85 8.26
CA ILE A 5 2.62 0.49 7.69
C ILE A 5 3.23 0.43 6.29
N ALA A 6 2.45 0.80 5.28
CA ALA A 6 2.96 1.06 3.93
C ALA A 6 3.46 2.50 3.86
N THR A 7 4.75 2.66 3.61
CA THR A 7 5.39 3.95 3.34
C THR A 7 5.61 4.06 1.85
N LEU A 8 5.08 5.11 1.22
CA LEU A 8 5.34 5.37 -0.19
C LEU A 8 6.76 5.96 -0.33
N ILE A 9 7.65 5.30 -1.06
CA ILE A 9 9.02 5.79 -1.30
C ILE A 9 9.09 6.53 -2.63
N ARG A 10 8.46 5.98 -3.67
CA ARG A 10 8.48 6.55 -5.03
C ARG A 10 7.06 6.68 -5.57
N HIS A 11 6.77 7.80 -6.23
CA HIS A 11 5.51 8.01 -6.95
C HIS A 11 5.53 7.43 -8.37
N THR A 12 6.36 6.42 -8.64
CA THR A 12 6.52 5.88 -10.00
C THR A 12 5.56 4.73 -10.24
N THR A 13 4.52 4.96 -11.05
CA THR A 13 3.59 3.89 -11.51
C THR A 13 4.03 3.27 -12.85
N TRP A 14 5.30 3.39 -13.23
CA TRP A 14 5.75 2.99 -14.56
C TRP A 14 5.69 1.47 -14.69
N LYS A 15 4.88 0.97 -15.63
CA LYS A 15 4.61 -0.47 -15.84
C LYS A 15 3.88 -1.15 -14.67
N CYS A 16 3.16 -0.37 -13.85
CA CYS A 16 2.25 -0.85 -12.81
C CYS A 16 0.84 -1.08 -13.40
N GLY A 17 0.18 -2.16 -13.00
CA GLY A 17 -1.19 -2.49 -13.40
C GLY A 17 -2.24 -1.54 -12.83
N LYS A 18 -3.51 -1.75 -13.19
CA LYS A 18 -4.64 -0.90 -12.78
C LYS A 18 -4.80 -0.81 -11.25
N ILE A 19 -4.54 -1.91 -10.54
CA ILE A 19 -4.62 -1.99 -9.07
C ILE A 19 -3.45 -1.25 -8.41
N GLU A 20 -2.23 -1.49 -8.86
CA GLU A 20 -1.04 -0.78 -8.37
C GLU A 20 -1.19 0.74 -8.54
N ARG A 21 -1.73 1.17 -9.69
CA ARG A 21 -1.99 2.60 -9.95
C ARG A 21 -3.02 3.18 -8.99
N ARG A 22 -4.12 2.46 -8.70
CA ARG A 22 -5.10 2.88 -7.67
C ARG A 22 -4.48 2.98 -6.28
N VAL A 23 -3.61 2.04 -5.93
CA VAL A 23 -2.92 2.03 -4.63
C VAL A 23 -2.01 3.25 -4.49
N VAL A 24 -1.17 3.51 -5.49
CA VAL A 24 -0.27 4.66 -5.49
C VAL A 24 -1.04 5.97 -5.53
N ASP A 25 -2.11 6.07 -6.34
CA ASP A 25 -2.96 7.25 -6.41
C ASP A 25 -3.68 7.53 -5.07
N TYR A 26 -4.17 6.48 -4.40
CA TYR A 26 -4.75 6.59 -3.07
C TYR A 26 -3.73 7.07 -2.03
N LEU A 27 -2.55 6.46 -2.01
CA LEU A 27 -1.44 6.88 -1.15
C LEU A 27 -1.04 8.33 -1.44
N GLN A 28 -0.98 8.74 -2.71
CA GLN A 28 -0.64 10.09 -3.13
C GLN A 28 -1.69 11.11 -2.69
N ARG A 29 -2.98 10.83 -2.91
CA ARG A 29 -4.07 11.71 -2.45
C ARG A 29 -4.10 11.82 -0.92
N ARG A 30 -3.86 10.72 -0.21
CA ARG A 30 -3.80 10.73 1.26
C ARG A 30 -2.57 11.48 1.76
N HIS A 31 -1.43 11.34 1.11
CA HIS A 31 -0.23 12.12 1.39
C HIS A 31 -0.46 13.62 1.16
N GLN A 32 -1.11 14.01 0.06
CA GLN A 32 -1.46 15.42 -0.22
C GLN A 32 -2.45 16.00 0.80
N ARG A 33 -3.41 15.21 1.29
CA ARG A 33 -4.41 15.69 2.27
C ARG A 33 -3.93 15.70 3.72
N CYS A 34 -3.12 14.72 4.11
CA CYS A 34 -2.76 14.46 5.50
C CYS A 34 -1.26 14.70 5.80
N GLY A 35 -0.46 15.02 4.78
CA GLY A 35 1.01 15.18 4.87
C GLY A 35 1.78 13.89 5.17
N SER A 36 1.09 12.80 5.52
CA SER A 36 1.71 11.55 5.95
C SER A 36 1.94 10.61 4.77
N THR A 37 3.21 10.30 4.50
CA THR A 37 3.65 9.31 3.49
C THR A 37 3.44 7.87 3.95
N GLN A 38 3.01 7.71 5.19
CA GLN A 38 2.81 6.45 5.89
C GLN A 38 1.31 6.18 5.99
N THR A 39 0.86 5.06 5.45
CA THR A 39 -0.53 4.61 5.56
C THR A 39 -0.56 3.17 6.07
N PRO A 40 -1.33 2.84 7.11
CA PRO A 40 -1.44 1.47 7.56
C PRO A 40 -2.10 0.61 6.47
N VAL A 41 -1.52 -0.56 6.19
CA VAL A 41 -2.05 -1.52 5.21
C VAL A 41 -3.48 -1.93 5.57
N LYS A 42 -3.81 -1.96 6.87
CA LYS A 42 -5.16 -2.22 7.37
C LYS A 42 -6.18 -1.18 6.86
N GLU A 43 -5.83 0.10 6.85
CA GLU A 43 -6.68 1.17 6.29
C GLU A 43 -6.86 1.00 4.78
N MET A 44 -5.79 0.63 4.07
CA MET A 44 -5.89 0.35 2.63
C MET A 44 -6.81 -0.85 2.38
N MET A 45 -6.64 -1.95 3.11
CA MET A 45 -7.49 -3.14 2.99
C MET A 45 -8.97 -2.82 3.27
N ASN A 46 -9.24 -1.98 4.27
CA ASN A 46 -10.59 -1.55 4.63
C ASN A 46 -11.20 -0.67 3.54
N HIS A 47 -10.46 0.31 3.02
CA HIS A 47 -10.92 1.22 1.97
C HIS A 47 -11.15 0.53 0.61
N PHE A 48 -10.40 -0.53 0.31
CA PHE A 48 -10.56 -1.29 -0.93
C PHE A 48 -11.58 -2.43 -0.80
N GLU A 49 -12.21 -2.62 0.37
CA GLU A 49 -13.19 -3.68 0.66
C GLU A 49 -12.78 -5.04 0.06
N LEU A 50 -11.50 -5.40 0.23
CA LEU A 50 -10.88 -6.50 -0.51
C LEU A 50 -11.52 -7.84 -0.16
N SER A 51 -12.49 -8.26 -0.97
CA SER A 51 -13.12 -9.58 -0.87
C SER A 51 -12.35 -10.61 -1.70
N GLY A 52 -11.94 -11.71 -1.06
CA GLY A 52 -11.37 -12.93 -1.65
C GLY A 52 -10.43 -12.73 -2.84
N LYS A 53 -11.00 -12.70 -4.05
CA LYS A 53 -10.28 -12.61 -5.33
C LYS A 53 -9.46 -11.32 -5.46
N GLN A 54 -10.00 -10.18 -5.02
CA GLN A 54 -9.29 -8.90 -5.04
C GLN A 54 -8.16 -8.84 -4.02
N LYS A 55 -8.28 -9.55 -2.90
CA LYS A 55 -7.22 -9.61 -1.88
C LYS A 55 -5.95 -10.23 -2.45
N SER A 56 -6.08 -11.29 -3.24
CA SER A 56 -4.93 -11.95 -3.91
C SER A 56 -4.28 -11.02 -4.94
N GLU A 57 -5.07 -10.37 -5.81
CA GLU A 57 -4.53 -9.42 -6.79
C GLU A 57 -3.86 -8.21 -6.10
N PHE A 58 -4.42 -7.75 -4.99
CA PHE A 58 -3.87 -6.66 -4.21
C PHE A 58 -2.56 -7.05 -3.52
N LEU A 59 -2.48 -8.26 -2.97
CA LEU A 59 -1.25 -8.82 -2.40
C LEU A 59 -0.16 -8.98 -3.47
N GLU A 60 -0.52 -9.44 -4.68
CA GLU A 60 0.40 -9.51 -5.80
C GLU A 60 0.87 -8.12 -6.25
N ALA A 61 -0.03 -7.15 -6.31
CA ALA A 61 0.28 -5.75 -6.61
C ALA A 61 1.24 -5.15 -5.58
N ILE A 62 0.95 -5.34 -4.29
CA ILE A 62 1.82 -4.90 -3.19
C ILE A 62 3.19 -5.58 -3.27
N ARG A 63 3.25 -6.89 -3.52
CA ARG A 63 4.53 -7.61 -3.71
C ARG A 63 5.33 -7.06 -4.89
N ARG A 64 4.67 -6.71 -6.01
CA ARG A 64 5.33 -6.08 -7.17
C ARG A 64 5.86 -4.69 -6.84
N LEU A 65 5.07 -3.88 -6.13
CA LEU A 65 5.46 -2.53 -5.70
C LEU A 65 6.63 -2.58 -4.72
N GLU A 66 6.61 -3.50 -3.77
CA GLU A 66 7.69 -3.73 -2.80
C GLU A 66 8.98 -4.18 -3.50
N LYS A 67 8.89 -5.17 -4.41
CA LYS A 67 10.04 -5.65 -5.19
C LYS A 67 10.71 -4.54 -6.02
N ARG A 68 9.94 -3.53 -6.43
CA ARG A 68 10.43 -2.35 -7.17
C ARG A 68 10.85 -1.18 -6.27
N ASN A 69 10.81 -1.33 -4.94
CA ASN A 69 11.08 -0.26 -3.97
C ASN A 69 10.17 0.98 -4.15
N ILE A 70 8.93 0.77 -4.62
CA ILE A 70 7.94 1.83 -4.78
C ILE A 70 7.25 2.11 -3.44
N ILE A 71 6.87 1.04 -2.75
CA ILE A 71 6.34 1.06 -1.39
C ILE A 71 7.25 0.25 -0.47
N LYS A 72 7.35 0.66 0.79
CA LYS A 72 8.03 -0.09 1.84
C LYS A 72 7.02 -0.46 2.90
N ILE A 73 6.88 -1.75 3.17
CA ILE A 73 6.01 -2.24 4.24
C ILE A 73 6.86 -2.43 5.48
N SER A 74 6.60 -1.63 6.50
CA SER A 74 7.19 -1.81 7.82
C SER A 74 6.18 -2.57 8.69
N TRP A 75 6.52 -3.79 9.07
CA TRP A 75 5.75 -4.55 10.05
C TRP A 75 6.10 -4.01 11.43
N ILE A 76 5.20 -3.25 12.03
CA ILE A 76 5.28 -2.98 13.46
C ILE A 76 4.77 -4.26 14.14
N GLY A 77 5.74 -5.11 14.49
CA GLY A 77 5.53 -6.12 15.52
C GLY A 77 5.21 -5.44 16.86
N PRO A 78 4.55 -6.12 17.79
CA PRO A 78 4.36 -5.57 19.13
C PRO A 78 5.74 -5.21 19.72
N PRO A 79 5.86 -4.08 20.43
CA PRO A 79 7.05 -3.85 21.24
C PRO A 79 7.17 -5.02 22.22
N ASN A 80 8.36 -5.62 22.30
CA ASN A 80 8.72 -6.60 23.33
C ASN A 80 8.60 -5.96 24.72
#